data_AF-A0AAV3UCM1-F1
#
_entry.id   AF-A0AAV3UCM1-F1
#
_cell.length_a   1.000
_cell.length_b   1.000
_cell.length_c   1.000
_cell.angle_alpha   90.00
_cell.angle_beta   90.00
_cell.angle_gamma   90.00
#
_symmetry.space_group_name_H-M   'P 1'
#
loop_
_entity.id
_entity.type
_entity.pdbx_description
1 polymer ?
#
loop_
_entity_poly.entity_id
_entity_poly.type
_entity_poly.pdbx_seq_one_letter_code
_entity_poly.pdbx_strand_id
1 'polypeptide(L)'
;MSIPPSITSGLDASELDSVEGRVDYDHVDFSYDDGERVLDDVTFTANPGETVGLVGPTGAGKSTICKLLPRLYDVTGGEIRVDGTDVRDLTVESLREHIGYVG
;
A
#
# COMPACT_ATOMS: atom_id res chain seq x y z
N MET A 1 -15.52 -10.57 -14.79
CA MET A 1 -16.48 -10.17 -13.74
C MET A 1 -15.85 -9.00 -13.01
N SER A 2 -16.21 -7.79 -13.39
CA SER A 2 -15.64 -6.58 -12.78
C SER A 2 -16.29 -6.40 -11.42
N ILE A 3 -15.58 -6.82 -10.38
CA ILE A 3 -15.88 -6.39 -9.02
C ILE A 3 -15.63 -4.88 -9.05
N PRO A 4 -16.63 -4.02 -8.79
CA PRO A 4 -16.38 -2.59 -8.69
C PRO A 4 -15.28 -2.38 -7.63
N PRO A 5 -14.28 -1.53 -7.87
CA PRO A 5 -13.25 -1.31 -6.86
C PRO A 5 -13.93 -0.83 -5.59
N SER A 6 -13.71 -1.55 -4.48
CA SER A 6 -14.24 -1.16 -3.16
C SER A 6 -13.64 0.16 -2.67
N ILE A 7 -12.47 0.53 -3.19
CA ILE A 7 -11.76 1.77 -2.86
C ILE A 7 -11.86 2.75 -4.03
N THR A 8 -12.30 3.96 -3.70
CA THR A 8 -12.34 5.12 -4.59
C THR A 8 -11.48 6.24 -4.01
N SER A 9 -10.93 7.09 -4.88
CA SER A 9 -10.20 8.29 -4.46
C SER A 9 -11.07 9.19 -3.58
N GLY A 10 -10.44 9.89 -2.63
CA GLY A 10 -11.10 10.98 -1.89
C GLY A 10 -11.40 12.17 -2.80
N LEU A 11 -12.29 13.06 -2.36
CA LEU A 11 -12.65 14.27 -3.11
C LEU A 11 -11.46 15.24 -3.29
N ASP A 12 -10.57 15.27 -2.31
CA ASP A 12 -9.39 16.14 -2.27
C ASP A 12 -8.10 15.41 -2.65
N ALA A 13 -8.21 14.21 -3.24
CA ALA A 13 -7.06 13.42 -3.63
C ALA A 13 -6.29 14.08 -4.78
N SER A 14 -4.96 14.15 -4.67
CA SER A 14 -4.08 14.72 -5.69
C SER A 14 -3.58 13.66 -6.68
N GLU A 15 -3.25 14.07 -7.90
CA GLU A 15 -2.60 13.19 -8.87
C GLU A 15 -1.13 12.99 -8.55
N LEU A 16 -0.63 11.78 -8.78
CA LEU A 16 0.78 11.43 -8.73
C LEU A 16 1.36 11.54 -10.14
N ASP A 17 1.92 12.69 -10.49
CA ASP A 17 2.41 12.98 -11.86
C ASP A 17 3.74 12.29 -12.19
N SER A 18 4.57 12.02 -11.19
CA SER A 18 5.89 11.40 -11.34
C SER A 18 6.33 10.77 -10.01
N VAL A 19 7.22 9.78 -10.08
CA VAL A 19 7.75 9.11 -8.89
C VAL A 19 9.28 9.02 -8.91
N GLU A 20 9.92 9.30 -7.78
CA GLU A 20 11.29 8.89 -7.49
C GLU A 20 11.34 7.42 -7.04
N GLY A 21 10.27 6.94 -6.39
CA GLY A 21 10.09 5.54 -6.03
C GLY A 21 10.50 5.20 -4.60
N ARG A 22 10.54 6.19 -3.70
CA ARG A 22 10.69 5.93 -2.26
C ARG A 22 9.36 5.46 -1.69
N VAL A 23 9.39 4.36 -0.94
CA VAL A 23 8.20 3.81 -0.28
C VAL A 23 8.46 3.69 1.21
N ASP A 24 7.59 4.27 2.03
CA ASP A 24 7.65 4.18 3.48
C ASP A 24 6.41 3.46 4.01
N TYR A 25 6.62 2.45 4.84
CA TYR A 25 5.63 1.89 5.74
C TYR A 25 5.94 2.44 7.13
N ASP A 26 4.99 3.14 7.72
CA ASP A 26 5.16 3.83 9.00
C ASP A 26 4.08 3.38 9.99
N HIS A 27 4.49 2.57 10.97
CA HIS A 27 3.61 2.01 12.01
C HIS A 27 2.34 1.35 11.45
N VAL A 28 2.48 0.56 10.37
CA VAL A 28 1.34 0.00 9.62
C VAL A 28 0.68 -1.15 10.37
N ASP A 29 -0.60 -0.97 10.65
CA ASP A 29 -1.53 -1.99 11.13
C ASP A 29 -2.51 -2.38 10.03
N PHE A 30 -2.88 -3.66 9.99
CA PHE A 30 -3.92 -4.13 9.07
C PHE A 30 -4.70 -5.33 9.59
N SER A 31 -6.02 -5.28 9.41
CA SER A 31 -6.95 -6.41 9.60
C SER A 31 -7.90 -6.52 8.40
N TYR A 32 -8.26 -7.75 8.02
CA TYR A 32 -9.34 -7.97 7.05
C TYR A 32 -10.73 -7.77 7.70
N ASP A 33 -11.78 -7.76 6.87
CA ASP A 33 -13.17 -7.52 7.31
C ASP A 33 -13.70 -8.54 8.33
N ASP A 34 -13.08 -9.72 8.41
CA ASP A 34 -13.36 -10.75 9.41
C ASP A 34 -12.75 -10.45 10.79
N GLY A 35 -11.99 -9.36 10.91
CA GLY A 35 -11.36 -8.90 12.15
C GLY A 35 -10.02 -9.57 12.45
N GLU A 36 -9.53 -10.47 11.58
CA GLU A 36 -8.21 -11.08 11.76
C GLU A 36 -7.10 -10.03 11.54
N ARG A 37 -6.30 -9.78 12.58
CA ARG A 37 -5.13 -8.90 12.50
C ARG A 37 -4.00 -9.62 11.76
N VAL A 38 -3.55 -9.02 10.67
CA VAL A 38 -2.52 -9.58 9.78
C VAL A 38 -1.19 -8.86 9.90
N LEU A 39 -1.22 -7.53 10.06
CA LEU A 39 -0.03 -6.70 10.29
C LEU A 39 -0.19 -5.96 11.62
N ASP A 40 0.91 -5.88 12.36
CA ASP A 40 1.01 -5.26 13.68
C ASP A 40 2.29 -4.41 13.69
N ASP A 41 2.13 -3.09 13.71
CA ASP A 41 3.22 -2.10 13.82
C ASP A 41 4.38 -2.27 12.81
N VAL A 42 4.06 -2.51 11.53
CA VAL A 42 5.09 -2.72 10.50
C VAL A 42 5.71 -1.40 10.05
N THR A 43 7.02 -1.26 10.22
CA THR A 43 7.78 -0.07 9.81
C THR A 43 9.01 -0.46 8.99
N PHE A 44 9.12 0.07 7.77
CA PHE A 44 10.33 -0.02 6.95
C PHE A 44 10.29 0.98 5.79
N THR A 45 11.45 1.25 5.21
CA THR A 45 11.60 2.08 4.00
C THR A 45 12.23 1.24 2.89
N ALA A 46 11.70 1.37 1.68
CA ALA A 46 12.36 0.96 0.44
C ALA A 46 12.82 2.23 -0.29
N ASN A 47 14.12 2.36 -0.52
CA ASN A 47 14.70 3.52 -1.19
C ASN A 47 14.55 3.41 -2.72
N PRO A 48 14.60 4.52 -3.47
CA PRO A 48 14.63 4.50 -4.93
C PRO A 48 15.69 3.53 -5.48
N GLY A 49 15.25 2.58 -6.32
CA GLY A 49 16.11 1.57 -6.93
C GLY A 49 16.51 0.40 -6.01
N GLU A 50 16.06 0.39 -4.76
CA GLU A 50 16.31 -0.71 -3.83
C GLU A 50 15.41 -1.91 -4.12
N THR A 51 15.94 -3.12 -3.97
CA THR A 51 15.15 -4.35 -4.01
C THR A 51 14.99 -4.92 -2.61
N VAL A 52 13.75 -4.93 -2.12
CA VAL A 52 13.40 -5.47 -0.78
C VAL A 52 12.79 -6.86 -0.91
N GLY A 53 13.29 -7.81 -0.12
CA GLY A 53 12.76 -9.16 -0.03
C GLY A 53 12.00 -9.40 1.27
N LEU A 54 10.72 -9.79 1.17
CA LEU A 54 9.90 -10.18 2.32
C LEU A 54 9.92 -11.71 2.49
N VAL A 55 10.51 -12.21 3.57
CA VAL A 55 10.68 -13.65 3.83
C VAL A 55 10.04 -14.03 5.16
N GLY A 56 9.27 -15.13 5.16
CA GLY A 56 8.58 -15.62 6.35
C GLY A 56 7.55 -16.71 6.02
N PRO A 57 7.02 -17.40 7.04
CA PRO A 57 6.09 -18.53 6.84
C PRO A 57 4.80 -18.10 6.14
N THR A 58 4.06 -19.04 5.57
CA THR A 58 2.72 -18.80 5.03
C THR A 58 1.83 -18.15 6.11
N GLY A 59 1.04 -17.14 5.73
CA GLY A 59 0.20 -16.39 6.66
C GLY A 59 0.88 -15.19 7.35
N ALA A 60 2.20 -15.02 7.23
CA ALA A 60 2.92 -13.90 7.86
C ALA A 60 2.69 -12.51 7.22
N GLY A 61 1.58 -12.28 6.50
CA GLY A 61 1.25 -10.95 5.96
C GLY A 61 2.05 -10.46 4.75
N LYS A 62 3.02 -11.22 4.22
CA LYS A 62 3.87 -10.83 3.07
C LYS A 62 3.07 -10.32 1.85
N SER A 63 2.10 -11.10 1.39
CA SER A 63 1.25 -10.71 0.25
C SER A 63 0.32 -9.55 0.60
N THR A 64 -0.04 -9.39 1.88
CA THR A 64 -0.85 -8.27 2.36
C THR A 64 -0.08 -6.97 2.25
N ILE A 65 1.19 -6.93 2.68
CA ILE A 65 2.10 -5.78 2.48
C ILE A 65 2.08 -5.36 1.00
N CYS A 66 2.33 -6.29 0.07
CA CYS A 66 2.33 -5.98 -1.36
C CYS A 66 0.99 -5.47 -1.92
N LYS A 67 -0.15 -5.84 -1.31
CA LYS A 67 -1.49 -5.41 -1.74
C LYS A 67 -1.87 -4.03 -1.20
N LEU A 68 -1.27 -3.59 -0.10
CA LEU A 68 -1.56 -2.30 0.52
C LEU A 68 -0.92 -1.14 -0.26
N LEU A 69 0.29 -1.32 -0.81
CA LEU A 69 0.98 -0.29 -1.60
C LEU A 69 0.17 0.24 -2.81
N PRO A 70 -0.38 -0.61 -3.71
CA PRO A 70 -1.26 -0.16 -4.78
C PRO A 70 -2.69 0.18 -4.30
N ARG A 71 -2.89 0.27 -2.98
CA ARG A 71 -4.14 0.58 -2.32
C ARG A 71 -5.29 -0.32 -2.79
N LEU A 72 -5.06 -1.64 -2.77
CA LEU A 72 -6.14 -2.63 -2.93
C LEU A 72 -6.96 -2.78 -1.65
N TYR A 73 -6.35 -2.44 -0.52
CA TYR A 73 -6.97 -2.26 0.79
C TYR A 73 -6.39 -0.99 1.42
N ASP A 74 -7.15 -0.34 2.30
CA ASP A 74 -6.64 0.73 3.15
C ASP A 74 -6.08 0.12 4.44
N VAL A 75 -5.02 0.71 4.98
CA VAL A 75 -4.47 0.33 6.29
C VAL A 75 -5.49 0.60 7.41
N THR A 76 -5.49 -0.22 8.46
CA THR A 76 -6.36 0.01 9.63
C THR A 76 -5.69 0.89 10.69
N GLY A 77 -4.38 1.10 10.59
CA GLY A 77 -3.58 2.03 11.38
C GLY A 77 -2.25 2.36 10.70
N GLY A 78 -1.63 3.46 11.10
CA GLY A 78 -0.43 3.99 10.46
C GLY A 78 -0.69 4.53 9.05
N GLU A 79 0.35 4.53 8.23
CA GLU A 79 0.28 4.99 6.84
C GLU A 79 1.36 4.37 5.94
N ILE A 80 1.07 4.38 4.64
CA ILE A 80 2.01 3.99 3.59
C ILE A 80 2.18 5.21 2.69
N ARG A 81 3.43 5.62 2.47
CA ARG A 81 3.75 6.80 1.66
C ARG A 81 4.55 6.42 0.43
N VAL A 82 4.25 7.07 -0.69
CA VAL A 82 5.06 7.08 -1.91
C VAL A 82 5.61 8.50 -2.05
N ASP A 83 6.94 8.62 -2.09
CA ASP A 83 7.66 9.90 -2.17
C ASP A 83 7.22 10.94 -1.13
N GLY A 84 6.84 10.46 0.07
CA GLY A 84 6.43 11.29 1.20
C GLY A 84 4.93 11.62 1.26
N THR A 85 4.13 11.24 0.27
CA THR A 85 2.67 11.43 0.27
C THR A 85 1.97 10.12 0.61
N ASP A 86 1.03 10.14 1.56
CA ASP A 86 0.21 8.96 1.88
C ASP A 86 -0.58 8.51 0.65
N VAL A 87 -0.57 7.21 0.36
CA VAL A 87 -1.31 6.62 -0.76
C VAL A 87 -2.82 6.88 -0.68
N ARG A 88 -3.34 7.19 0.51
CA ARG A 88 -4.75 7.55 0.74
C ARG A 88 -5.11 8.93 0.19
N ASP A 89 -4.13 9.83 0.12
CA ASP A 89 -4.27 11.22 -0.36
C ASP A 89 -4.04 11.34 -1.88
N LEU A 90 -3.68 10.23 -2.53
CA LEU A 90 -3.49 10.16 -3.98
C LEU A 90 -4.72 9.61 -4.69
N THR A 91 -4.93 10.03 -5.95
CA THR A 91 -5.92 9.36 -6.79
C THR A 91 -5.50 7.91 -7.02
N VAL A 92 -6.46 6.99 -6.88
CA VAL A 92 -6.19 5.54 -7.02
C VAL A 92 -5.67 5.20 -8.42
N GLU A 93 -6.12 5.94 -9.44
CA GLU A 93 -5.68 5.78 -10.82
C GLU A 93 -4.20 6.15 -10.98
N SER A 94 -3.80 7.39 -10.66
CA SER A 94 -2.41 7.84 -10.82
C SER A 94 -1.42 7.03 -9.98
N LEU A 95 -1.80 6.61 -8.77
CA LEU A 95 -0.98 5.72 -7.94
C LEU A 95 -0.69 4.40 -8.65
N ARG A 96 -1.72 3.77 -9.23
CA ARG A 96 -1.60 2.44 -9.85
C ARG A 96 -0.93 2.49 -11.22
N GLU A 97 -1.00 3.61 -11.94
CA GLU A 97 -0.23 3.81 -13.17
C GLU A 97 1.28 3.72 -12.94
N HIS A 98 1.75 4.07 -11.74
CA HIS A 98 3.15 4.02 -11.35
C HIS A 98 3.57 2.72 -10.64
N ILE A 99 2.65 1.76 -10.44
CA ILE A 99 2.92 0.51 -9.72
C ILE A 99 2.61 -0.70 -10.60
N GLY A 100 3.63 -1.51 -10.88
CA GLY A 100 3.45 -2.87 -11.41
C GLY A 100 3.18 -3.86 -10.28
N TYR A 101 2.03 -4.54 -10.32
CA TYR A 101 1.70 -5.63 -9.39
C TYR A 101 1.51 -6.95 -10.16
N VAL A 102 2.21 -7.99 -9.71
CA VAL A 102 2.07 -9.36 -10.21
C VAL A 102 1.79 -10.25 -9.01
N GLY A 103 0.63 -10.91 -9.00
CA GLY A 103 0.12 -11.73 -7.90
C GLY A 103 0.05 -13.21 -8.23
#